data_AF-A0A1Y5IIB3-F1
#
_entry.id   AF-A0A1Y5IIB3-F1
#
_cell.length_a   1.000
_cell.length_b   1.000
_cell.length_c   1.000
_cell.angle_alpha   90.00
_cell.angle_beta   90.00
_cell.angle_gamma   90.00
#
_symmetry.space_group_name_H-M   'P 1'
#
loop_
_entity.id
_entity.type
_entity.pdbx_description
1 polymer ?
#
loop_
_entity_poly.entity_id
_entity_poly.type
_entity_poly.pdbx_seq_one_letter_code
_entity_poly.pdbx_strand_id
1 'polypeptide(L)'
;MIEYLRTLEPPCEWDEKACTEAAENARAETLKYLVTNGCPSGAMTCAFTARKGDLDLLAWLRERGVPWDEQTTSGAAYNGHLHVLIWAREHGCKWNWRTTYEAAYHGYLGCLKYALDRDCPLPTGDDLNKLIETVRRRAAEDDDEDEPNEFAQVLKLIDPTDPLMNDLQNIMSFIDSYAVELAPEGEYLDVCLRAQRIFTKLSEMKSGKFERRDRRDFNVRRDFLNEVLQVRRDVVNEFRL
;
A
#
# COMPACT_ATOMS: atom_id res chain seq x y z
N MET A 1 -30.21 -25.82 1.24
CA MET A 1 -29.13 -26.56 1.95
C MET A 1 -28.78 -25.90 3.29
N ILE A 2 -28.54 -24.58 3.34
CA ILE A 2 -28.18 -23.89 4.60
C ILE A 2 -29.32 -23.87 5.63
N GLU A 3 -30.58 -23.72 5.21
CA GLU A 3 -31.74 -23.82 6.12
C GLU A 3 -31.87 -25.22 6.75
N TYR A 4 -31.55 -26.28 5.99
CA TYR A 4 -31.56 -27.67 6.46
C TYR A 4 -30.45 -27.97 7.47
N LEU A 5 -29.32 -27.25 7.40
CA LEU A 5 -28.22 -27.44 8.36
C LEU A 5 -28.56 -26.90 9.78
N ARG A 6 -29.56 -26.00 9.90
CA ARG A 6 -30.07 -25.52 11.20
C ARG A 6 -31.04 -26.50 11.86
N THR A 7 -31.61 -27.43 11.09
CA THR A 7 -32.57 -28.43 11.59
C THR A 7 -31.90 -29.73 12.04
N LEU A 8 -30.56 -29.81 12.00
CA LEU A 8 -29.79 -30.94 12.51
C LEU A 8 -29.64 -30.85 14.04
N GLU A 9 -29.66 -31.98 14.73
CA GLU A 9 -29.37 -32.07 16.17
C GLU A 9 -28.05 -32.85 16.41
N PRO A 10 -27.01 -32.22 17.01
CA PRO A 10 -26.94 -30.80 17.37
C PRO A 10 -26.81 -29.90 16.13
N PRO A 11 -27.27 -28.64 16.19
CA PRO A 11 -27.08 -27.69 15.10
C PRO A 11 -25.59 -27.52 14.83
N CYS A 12 -25.20 -27.52 13.56
CA CYS A 12 -23.83 -27.21 13.16
C CYS A 12 -23.46 -25.83 13.75
N GLU A 13 -22.49 -25.81 14.68
CA GLU A 13 -21.91 -24.56 15.16
C GLU A 13 -21.19 -23.92 13.97
N TRP A 14 -21.73 -22.81 13.47
CA TRP A 14 -21.04 -22.05 12.43
C TRP A 14 -19.79 -21.42 13.04
N ASP A 15 -18.62 -21.77 12.50
CA ASP A 15 -17.36 -21.13 12.81
C ASP A 15 -17.06 -20.01 11.79
N GLU A 16 -16.04 -19.20 12.07
CA GLU A 16 -15.61 -18.08 11.21
C GLU A 16 -15.25 -18.53 9.77
N LYS A 17 -14.93 -19.81 9.57
CA LYS A 17 -14.57 -20.36 8.26
C LYS A 17 -15.76 -20.36 7.32
N ALA A 18 -16.99 -20.58 7.80
CA ALA A 18 -18.17 -20.55 6.96
C ALA A 18 -18.35 -19.19 6.25
N CYS A 19 -18.13 -18.08 6.97
CA CYS A 19 -18.15 -16.74 6.38
C CYS A 19 -16.97 -16.51 5.44
N THR A 20 -15.78 -16.96 5.83
CA THR A 20 -14.55 -16.82 5.04
C THR A 20 -14.65 -17.56 3.70
N GLU A 21 -15.14 -18.80 3.70
CA GLU A 21 -15.37 -19.60 2.49
C GLU A 21 -16.46 -18.99 1.61
N ALA A 22 -17.54 -18.45 2.21
CA ALA A 22 -18.58 -17.77 1.45
C ALA A 22 -18.04 -16.52 0.74
N ALA A 23 -17.18 -15.74 1.40
CA ALA A 23 -16.50 -14.58 0.81
C ALA A 23 -15.52 -15.00 -0.31
N GLU A 24 -14.69 -16.02 -0.07
CA GLU A 24 -13.72 -16.51 -1.06
C GLU A 24 -14.38 -17.07 -2.33
N ASN A 25 -15.54 -17.71 -2.18
CA ASN A 25 -16.29 -18.28 -3.30
C ASN A 25 -17.28 -17.27 -3.93
N ALA A 26 -17.20 -15.98 -3.59
CA ALA A 26 -18.08 -14.91 -4.10
C ALA A 26 -19.58 -15.21 -3.92
N ARG A 27 -19.95 -15.89 -2.83
CA ARG A 27 -21.34 -16.23 -2.50
C ARG A 27 -21.94 -15.14 -1.63
N ALA A 28 -22.13 -13.94 -2.19
CA ALA A 28 -22.57 -12.75 -1.46
C ALA A 28 -23.86 -12.98 -0.66
N GLU A 29 -24.88 -13.61 -1.25
CA GLU A 29 -26.14 -13.88 -0.56
C GLU A 29 -26.01 -14.91 0.57
N THR A 30 -25.15 -15.92 0.38
CA THR A 30 -24.81 -16.87 1.45
C THR A 30 -24.10 -16.16 2.60
N LEU A 31 -23.13 -15.30 2.30
CA LEU A 31 -22.42 -14.54 3.32
C LEU A 31 -23.37 -13.60 4.09
N LYS A 32 -24.22 -12.86 3.37
CA LYS A 32 -25.25 -12.01 3.99
C LYS A 32 -26.16 -12.81 4.90
N TYR A 33 -26.59 -13.99 4.47
CA TYR A 33 -27.41 -14.88 5.28
C TYR A 33 -26.68 -15.34 6.54
N LEU A 34 -25.42 -15.78 6.43
CA LEU A 34 -24.62 -16.25 7.56
C LEU A 34 -24.43 -15.14 8.60
N VAL A 35 -23.99 -13.95 8.18
CA VAL A 35 -23.75 -12.81 9.06
C VAL A 35 -25.05 -12.32 9.70
N THR A 36 -26.16 -12.25 8.96
CA THR A 36 -27.47 -11.85 9.50
C THR A 36 -27.98 -12.82 10.57
N ASN A 37 -27.61 -14.09 10.46
CA ASN A 37 -27.99 -15.13 11.42
C ASN A 37 -26.97 -15.34 12.54
N GLY A 38 -26.02 -14.43 12.73
CA GLY A 38 -25.08 -14.43 13.85
C GLY A 38 -23.87 -15.35 13.68
N CYS A 39 -23.56 -15.80 12.46
CA CYS A 39 -22.29 -16.48 12.21
C CYS A 39 -21.12 -15.55 12.55
N PRO A 40 -20.14 -15.99 13.35
CA PRO A 40 -18.91 -15.24 13.56
C PRO A 40 -18.25 -14.93 12.22
N SER A 41 -17.82 -13.68 12.05
CA SER A 41 -17.06 -13.21 10.89
C SER A 41 -15.93 -12.33 11.37
N GLY A 42 -14.77 -12.45 10.71
CA GLY A 42 -13.55 -11.74 11.10
C GLY A 42 -12.87 -11.06 9.93
N ALA A 43 -11.67 -10.53 10.18
CA ALA A 43 -10.93 -9.72 9.20
C ALA A 43 -10.64 -10.45 7.89
N MET A 44 -10.49 -11.79 7.93
CA MET A 44 -10.31 -12.61 6.74
C MET A 44 -11.52 -12.56 5.80
N THR A 45 -12.75 -12.48 6.34
CA THR A 45 -13.96 -12.33 5.54
C THR A 45 -13.89 -11.03 4.72
N CYS A 46 -13.55 -9.91 5.36
CA CYS A 46 -13.35 -8.62 4.68
C CYS A 46 -12.19 -8.68 3.66
N ALA A 47 -11.10 -9.37 3.98
CA ALA A 47 -9.96 -9.50 3.07
C ALA A 47 -10.29 -10.26 1.78
N PHE A 48 -11.04 -11.37 1.87
CA PHE A 48 -11.49 -12.09 0.68
C PHE A 48 -12.52 -11.28 -0.12
N THR A 49 -13.47 -10.63 0.54
CA THR A 49 -14.42 -9.74 -0.14
C THR A 49 -13.70 -8.62 -0.90
N ALA A 50 -12.71 -7.98 -0.27
CA ALA A 50 -11.91 -6.94 -0.89
C ALA A 50 -11.08 -7.46 -2.08
N ARG A 51 -10.51 -8.66 -1.95
CA ARG A 51 -9.80 -9.35 -3.03
C ARG A 51 -10.70 -9.71 -4.21
N LYS A 52 -12.01 -9.83 -4.03
CA LYS A 52 -12.97 -10.02 -5.14
C LYS A 52 -13.44 -8.73 -5.78
N GLY A 53 -13.12 -7.57 -5.19
CA GLY A 53 -13.55 -6.28 -5.71
C GLY A 53 -14.99 -5.91 -5.38
N ASP A 54 -15.65 -6.68 -4.51
CA ASP A 54 -17.05 -6.50 -4.13
C ASP A 54 -17.19 -5.42 -3.05
N LEU A 55 -17.17 -4.17 -3.51
CA LEU A 55 -17.27 -2.99 -2.65
C LEU A 55 -18.58 -2.95 -1.86
N ASP A 56 -19.70 -3.29 -2.51
CA ASP A 56 -21.03 -3.24 -1.90
C ASP A 56 -21.13 -4.23 -0.72
N LEU A 57 -20.61 -5.45 -0.91
CA LEU A 57 -20.57 -6.43 0.16
C LEU A 57 -19.59 -6.02 1.27
N LEU A 58 -18.45 -5.44 0.93
CA LEU A 58 -17.49 -4.96 1.94
C LEU A 58 -18.08 -3.82 2.79
N ALA A 59 -18.80 -2.88 2.16
CA ALA A 59 -19.53 -1.82 2.85
C ALA A 59 -20.62 -2.40 3.76
N TRP A 60 -21.38 -3.36 3.27
CA TRP A 60 -22.42 -4.04 4.05
C TRP A 60 -21.87 -4.79 5.27
N LEU A 61 -20.70 -5.45 5.13
CA LEU A 61 -20.00 -6.09 6.24
C LEU A 61 -19.51 -5.05 7.26
N ARG A 62 -19.01 -3.91 6.77
CA ARG A 62 -18.51 -2.84 7.63
C ARG A 62 -19.61 -2.23 8.49
N GLU A 63 -20.80 -2.00 7.94
CA GLU A 63 -21.98 -1.51 8.69
C GLU A 63 -22.39 -2.43 9.84
N ARG A 64 -22.06 -3.73 9.74
CA ARG A 64 -22.37 -4.75 10.77
C ARG A 64 -21.24 -4.94 11.79
N GLY A 65 -20.20 -4.10 11.72
CA GLY A 65 -19.09 -4.16 12.65
C GLY A 65 -18.20 -5.38 12.45
N VAL A 66 -18.25 -6.03 11.27
CA VAL A 66 -17.27 -7.08 10.95
C VAL A 66 -15.88 -6.44 10.95
N PRO A 67 -14.93 -6.98 11.72
CA PRO A 67 -13.60 -6.39 11.82
C PRO A 67 -12.88 -6.51 10.49
N TRP A 68 -11.93 -5.60 10.27
CA TRP A 68 -11.01 -5.62 9.14
C TRP A 68 -9.60 -5.28 9.64
N ASP A 69 -8.60 -5.56 8.82
CA ASP A 69 -7.20 -5.28 9.09
C ASP A 69 -6.45 -4.98 7.78
N GLU A 70 -5.12 -4.86 7.85
CA GLU A 70 -4.28 -4.57 6.69
C GLU A 70 -4.37 -5.61 5.57
N GLN A 71 -4.87 -6.82 5.84
CA GLN A 71 -5.11 -7.83 4.80
C GLN A 71 -6.27 -7.43 3.87
N THR A 72 -7.17 -6.57 4.35
CA THR A 72 -8.28 -6.06 3.53
C THR A 72 -7.75 -5.14 2.43
N THR A 73 -6.83 -4.23 2.75
CA THR A 73 -6.22 -3.36 1.74
C THR A 73 -5.26 -4.12 0.83
N SER A 74 -4.46 -5.06 1.36
CA SER A 74 -3.58 -5.87 0.50
C SER A 74 -4.36 -6.83 -0.39
N GLY A 75 -5.51 -7.34 0.06
CA GLY A 75 -6.42 -8.15 -0.75
C GLY A 75 -6.97 -7.36 -1.96
N ALA A 76 -7.43 -6.12 -1.75
CA ALA A 76 -7.84 -5.24 -2.83
C ALA A 76 -6.70 -4.96 -3.81
N ALA A 77 -5.50 -4.66 -3.30
CA ALA A 77 -4.31 -4.41 -4.11
C ALA A 77 -3.85 -5.64 -4.91
N TYR A 78 -3.98 -6.84 -4.35
CA TYR A 78 -3.61 -8.12 -4.99
C TYR A 78 -4.33 -8.39 -6.30
N ASN A 79 -5.55 -7.89 -6.49
CA ASN A 79 -6.33 -8.05 -7.73
C ASN A 79 -6.63 -6.71 -8.41
N GLY A 80 -5.91 -5.64 -8.04
CA GLY A 80 -6.02 -4.35 -8.72
C GLY A 80 -7.32 -3.59 -8.48
N HIS A 81 -8.07 -3.90 -7.42
CA HIS A 81 -9.35 -3.27 -7.11
C HIS A 81 -9.16 -1.91 -6.44
N LEU A 82 -8.71 -0.91 -7.22
CA LEU A 82 -8.41 0.43 -6.74
C LEU A 82 -9.61 1.09 -6.03
N HIS A 83 -10.82 0.95 -6.54
CA HIS A 83 -12.04 1.51 -5.93
C HIS A 83 -12.29 0.95 -4.52
N VAL A 84 -12.05 -0.35 -4.31
CA VAL A 84 -12.14 -0.98 -2.99
C VAL A 84 -11.03 -0.48 -2.07
N LEU A 85 -9.80 -0.39 -2.58
CA LEU A 85 -8.65 0.10 -1.81
C LEU A 85 -8.88 1.53 -1.32
N ILE A 86 -9.37 2.42 -2.21
CA ILE A 86 -9.72 3.81 -1.89
C ILE A 86 -10.76 3.83 -0.77
N TRP A 87 -11.88 3.15 -0.98
CA TRP A 87 -12.99 3.18 -0.03
C TRP A 87 -12.59 2.60 1.33
N ALA A 88 -11.89 1.45 1.37
CA ALA A 88 -11.43 0.84 2.60
C ALA A 88 -10.51 1.81 3.38
N ARG A 89 -9.62 2.51 2.67
CA ARG A 89 -8.72 3.47 3.29
C ARG A 89 -9.46 4.67 3.87
N GLU A 90 -10.39 5.25 3.12
CA GLU A 90 -11.20 6.40 3.55
C GLU A 90 -12.09 6.09 4.77
N HIS A 91 -12.48 4.83 4.95
CA HIS A 91 -13.28 4.39 6.08
C HIS A 91 -12.43 3.91 7.27
N GLY A 92 -11.11 4.09 7.22
CA GLY A 92 -10.21 3.85 8.34
C GLY A 92 -9.62 2.44 8.39
N CYS A 93 -9.70 1.66 7.31
CA CYS A 93 -8.92 0.43 7.20
C CYS A 93 -7.42 0.78 7.18
N LYS A 94 -6.65 0.02 7.97
CA LYS A 94 -5.20 0.14 7.97
C LYS A 94 -4.62 -0.51 6.71
N TRP A 95 -3.41 -0.10 6.36
CA TRP A 95 -2.58 -0.77 5.37
C TRP A 95 -1.17 -0.99 5.92
N ASN A 96 -0.39 -1.79 5.21
CA ASN A 96 1.03 -1.97 5.46
C ASN A 96 1.76 -2.23 4.14
N TRP A 97 3.04 -2.55 4.21
CA TRP A 97 3.89 -2.76 3.05
C TRP A 97 3.43 -3.85 2.09
N ARG A 98 2.59 -4.79 2.55
CA ARG A 98 1.99 -5.78 1.66
C ARG A 98 1.05 -5.14 0.64
N THR A 99 0.36 -4.05 1.00
CA THR A 99 -0.53 -3.36 0.06
C THR A 99 0.24 -2.84 -1.16
N THR A 100 1.38 -2.18 -0.95
CA THR A 100 2.26 -1.75 -2.05
C THR A 100 2.98 -2.92 -2.73
N TYR A 101 3.38 -3.95 -1.98
CA TYR A 101 4.03 -5.13 -2.54
C TYR A 101 3.11 -5.83 -3.52
N GLU A 102 1.86 -6.12 -3.14
CA GLU A 102 0.91 -6.83 -3.98
C GLU A 102 0.53 -6.01 -5.22
N ALA A 103 0.29 -4.71 -5.06
CA ALA A 103 0.03 -3.81 -6.19
C ALA A 103 1.20 -3.82 -7.19
N ALA A 104 2.44 -3.68 -6.70
CA ALA A 104 3.62 -3.67 -7.55
C ALA A 104 3.90 -5.04 -8.19
N TYR A 105 3.79 -6.12 -7.42
CA TYR A 105 4.10 -7.47 -7.87
C TYR A 105 3.19 -7.89 -9.03
N HIS A 106 1.93 -7.49 -8.98
CA HIS A 106 0.93 -7.79 -10.01
C HIS A 106 0.78 -6.72 -11.09
N GLY A 107 1.57 -5.64 -11.03
CA GLY A 107 1.56 -4.60 -12.06
C GLY A 107 0.46 -3.56 -11.91
N TYR A 108 -0.39 -3.62 -10.87
CA TYR A 108 -1.52 -2.71 -10.67
C TYR A 108 -1.09 -1.29 -10.29
N LEU A 109 -0.71 -0.53 -11.31
CA LEU A 109 -0.13 0.81 -11.18
C LEU A 109 -1.04 1.78 -10.44
N GLY A 110 -2.35 1.72 -10.68
CA GLY A 110 -3.33 2.58 -10.01
C GLY A 110 -3.36 2.38 -8.50
N CYS A 111 -3.38 1.12 -8.05
CA CYS A 111 -3.31 0.77 -6.62
C CYS A 111 -1.99 1.23 -6.01
N LEU A 112 -0.86 1.02 -6.71
CA LEU A 112 0.46 1.39 -6.22
C LEU A 112 0.59 2.90 -6.07
N LYS A 113 0.23 3.69 -7.09
CA LYS A 113 0.26 5.17 -7.03
C LYS A 113 -0.58 5.68 -5.86
N TYR A 114 -1.83 5.24 -5.77
CA TYR A 114 -2.73 5.65 -4.68
C TYR A 114 -2.15 5.35 -3.28
N ALA A 115 -1.56 4.16 -3.11
CA ALA A 115 -0.96 3.74 -1.86
C ALA A 115 0.28 4.58 -1.52
N LEU A 116 1.18 4.80 -2.49
CA LEU A 116 2.41 5.58 -2.28
C LEU A 116 2.13 7.07 -2.02
N ASP A 117 1.16 7.67 -2.73
CA ASP A 117 0.77 9.08 -2.56
C ASP A 117 0.29 9.39 -1.13
N ARG A 118 -0.14 8.35 -0.40
CA ARG A 118 -0.69 8.43 0.96
C ARG A 118 0.22 7.76 2.02
N ASP A 119 1.49 7.55 1.71
CA ASP A 119 2.52 6.93 2.58
C ASP A 119 2.21 5.50 3.03
N CYS A 120 1.59 4.70 2.17
CA CYS A 120 1.70 3.26 2.37
C CYS A 120 3.18 2.88 2.22
N PRO A 121 3.80 2.25 3.25
CA PRO A 121 5.24 1.99 3.23
C PRO A 121 5.57 0.97 2.14
N LEU A 122 6.70 1.11 1.46
CA LEU A 122 7.21 0.04 0.59
C LEU A 122 7.74 -1.15 1.41
N PRO A 123 7.83 -2.36 0.82
CA PRO A 123 8.72 -3.39 1.35
C PRO A 123 10.15 -2.84 1.35
N THR A 124 11.02 -3.38 2.19
CA THR A 124 12.46 -3.06 2.20
C THR A 124 13.29 -4.34 2.33
N GLY A 125 14.60 -4.23 2.54
CA GLY A 125 15.50 -5.39 2.64
C GLY A 125 15.40 -6.34 1.45
N ASP A 126 15.41 -7.65 1.73
CA ASP A 126 15.39 -8.70 0.69
C ASP A 126 14.06 -8.77 -0.06
N ASP A 127 12.94 -8.44 0.58
CA ASP A 127 11.62 -8.48 -0.06
C ASP A 127 11.49 -7.40 -1.13
N LEU A 128 12.05 -6.21 -0.90
CA LEU A 128 12.12 -5.16 -1.93
C LEU A 128 13.03 -5.57 -3.09
N ASN A 129 14.20 -6.15 -2.81
CA ASN A 129 15.12 -6.58 -3.88
C ASN A 129 14.49 -7.67 -4.76
N LYS A 130 13.79 -8.65 -4.15
CA LYS A 130 13.06 -9.69 -4.89
C LYS A 130 11.92 -9.11 -5.72
N LEU A 131 11.19 -8.14 -5.17
CA LEU A 131 10.11 -7.46 -5.88
C LEU A 131 10.67 -6.72 -7.11
N ILE A 132 11.70 -5.90 -6.94
CA ILE A 132 12.36 -5.15 -8.03
C ILE A 132 12.82 -6.10 -9.13
N GLU A 133 13.52 -7.18 -8.78
CA GLU A 133 14.00 -8.15 -9.77
C GLU A 133 12.85 -8.84 -10.52
N THR A 134 11.79 -9.22 -9.80
CA THR A 134 10.63 -9.87 -10.41
C THR A 134 9.89 -8.92 -11.36
N VAL A 135 9.67 -7.67 -10.94
CA VAL A 135 9.02 -6.63 -11.75
C VAL A 135 9.88 -6.30 -12.97
N ARG A 136 11.21 -6.18 -12.81
CA ARG A 136 12.13 -5.91 -13.91
C ARG A 136 12.10 -7.03 -14.96
N ARG A 137 12.09 -8.29 -14.53
CA ARG A 137 11.96 -9.43 -15.45
C ARG A 137 10.63 -9.38 -16.21
N ARG A 138 9.51 -9.13 -15.53
CA ARG A 138 8.19 -9.01 -16.19
C ARG A 138 8.13 -7.84 -17.16
N ALA A 139 8.72 -6.70 -16.78
CA ALA A 139 8.81 -5.53 -17.65
C ALA A 139 9.64 -5.81 -18.92
N ALA A 140 10.61 -6.73 -18.88
CA ALA A 140 11.41 -7.11 -20.04
C ALA A 140 10.77 -8.20 -20.92
N GLU A 141 9.70 -8.85 -20.45
CA GLU A 141 8.96 -9.89 -21.20
C GLU A 141 7.81 -9.31 -22.04
N ASP A 142 7.39 -8.08 -21.75
CA ASP A 142 6.38 -7.34 -22.51
C ASP A 142 7.04 -6.70 -23.74
N ASP A 143 7.03 -7.41 -24.87
CA ASP A 143 7.55 -6.97 -26.18
C ASP A 143 6.51 -6.20 -27.02
N ASP A 144 5.30 -5.99 -26.51
CA ASP A 144 4.25 -5.25 -27.22
C ASP A 144 4.54 -3.73 -27.18
N GLU A 145 5.11 -3.20 -28.26
CA GLU A 145 5.48 -1.78 -28.41
C GLU A 145 4.26 -0.81 -28.37
N ASP A 146 3.05 -1.34 -28.60
CA ASP A 146 1.82 -0.54 -28.76
C ASP A 146 1.08 -0.24 -27.44
N GLU A 147 1.38 -0.92 -26.33
CA GLU A 147 0.77 -0.66 -25.01
C GLU A 147 1.80 -0.23 -23.94
N PRO A 148 1.47 0.75 -23.09
CA PRO A 148 2.38 1.23 -22.06
C PRO A 148 2.54 0.17 -20.95
N ASN A 149 3.61 -0.61 -21.04
CA ASN A 149 4.03 -1.62 -20.07
C ASN A 149 3.89 -1.15 -18.61
N GLU A 150 2.87 -1.67 -17.91
CA GLU A 150 2.56 -1.27 -16.55
C GLU A 150 3.69 -1.67 -15.58
N PHE A 151 4.35 -2.80 -15.81
CA PHE A 151 5.49 -3.23 -14.99
C PHE A 151 6.69 -2.28 -15.11
N ALA A 152 6.94 -1.72 -16.29
CA ALA A 152 7.97 -0.69 -16.47
C ALA A 152 7.63 0.60 -15.70
N GLN A 153 6.35 0.98 -15.65
CA GLN A 153 5.89 2.13 -14.85
C GLN A 153 5.95 1.85 -13.34
N VAL A 154 5.61 0.63 -12.92
CA VAL A 154 5.75 0.18 -11.54
C VAL A 154 7.21 0.20 -11.12
N LEU A 155 8.13 -0.28 -11.97
CA LEU A 155 9.57 -0.32 -11.67
C LEU A 155 10.11 1.07 -11.33
N LYS A 156 9.69 2.10 -12.07
CA LYS A 156 10.05 3.51 -11.81
C LYS A 156 9.64 4.01 -10.42
N LEU A 157 8.60 3.42 -9.83
CA LEU A 157 8.07 3.82 -8.52
C LEU A 157 8.71 3.06 -7.35
N ILE A 158 9.31 1.89 -7.60
CA ILE A 158 9.85 1.01 -6.55
C ILE A 158 11.37 0.84 -6.60
N ASP A 159 12.00 1.07 -7.75
CA ASP A 159 13.44 0.93 -7.93
C ASP A 159 14.17 2.23 -7.54
N PRO A 160 14.93 2.25 -6.43
CA PRO A 160 15.65 3.44 -5.99
C PRO A 160 16.84 3.82 -6.89
N THR A 161 17.17 2.99 -7.89
CA THR A 161 18.21 3.26 -8.88
C THR A 161 17.66 3.85 -10.18
N ASP A 162 16.33 4.02 -10.26
CA ASP A 162 15.67 4.68 -11.39
C ASP A 162 16.08 6.17 -11.49
N PRO A 163 16.28 6.71 -12.70
CA PRO A 163 16.52 8.14 -12.91
C PRO A 163 15.50 9.07 -12.24
N LEU A 164 14.29 8.63 -11.89
CA LEU A 164 13.35 9.41 -11.06
C LEU A 164 13.85 9.71 -9.63
N MET A 165 14.71 8.86 -9.06
CA MET A 165 15.44 9.19 -7.82
C MET A 165 16.55 10.21 -8.06
N ASN A 166 17.08 10.25 -9.28
CA ASN A 166 17.89 11.37 -9.77
C ASN A 166 17.02 12.62 -9.93
N ASP A 167 15.73 12.49 -10.26
CA ASP A 167 14.78 13.60 -10.21
C ASP A 167 14.45 14.06 -8.79
N LEU A 168 14.45 13.19 -7.79
CA LEU A 168 14.45 13.60 -6.37
C LEU A 168 15.75 14.35 -5.99
N GLN A 169 16.90 13.93 -6.54
CA GLN A 169 18.16 14.68 -6.45
C GLN A 169 18.06 16.05 -7.13
N ASN A 170 17.34 16.14 -8.26
CA ASN A 170 17.05 17.36 -9.00
C ASN A 170 16.00 18.24 -8.28
N ILE A 171 15.00 17.66 -7.62
CA ILE A 171 14.00 18.35 -6.78
C ILE A 171 14.69 18.93 -5.54
N MET A 172 15.62 18.21 -4.92
CA MET A 172 16.45 18.76 -3.83
C MET A 172 17.34 19.91 -4.31
N SER A 173 17.97 19.79 -5.48
CA SER A 173 18.74 20.86 -6.12
C SER A 173 17.87 22.09 -6.48
N PHE A 174 16.62 21.85 -6.91
CA PHE A 174 15.63 22.88 -7.19
C PHE A 174 15.21 23.62 -5.91
N ILE A 175 14.91 22.88 -4.83
CA ILE A 175 14.63 23.42 -3.49
C ILE A 175 15.80 24.28 -3.02
N ASP A 176 17.05 23.82 -3.16
CA ASP A 176 18.26 24.58 -2.78
C ASP A 176 18.40 25.89 -3.59
N SER A 177 17.98 25.90 -4.86
CA SER A 177 18.08 27.09 -5.73
C SER A 177 16.99 28.15 -5.47
N TYR A 178 15.79 27.74 -5.06
CA TYR A 178 14.64 28.64 -4.83
C TYR A 178 14.38 28.96 -3.35
N ALA A 179 15.05 28.26 -2.42
CA ALA A 179 14.99 28.53 -0.98
C ALA A 179 15.42 29.95 -0.58
N VAL A 180 16.21 30.60 -1.41
CA VAL A 180 16.72 31.96 -1.17
C VAL A 180 15.68 33.03 -1.52
N GLU A 181 14.72 32.75 -2.41
CA GLU A 181 13.83 33.77 -2.96
C GLU A 181 12.40 33.80 -2.35
N LEU A 182 11.91 32.71 -1.75
CA LEU A 182 10.45 32.51 -1.60
C LEU A 182 9.87 32.27 -0.20
N ALA A 183 10.56 32.54 0.91
CA ALA A 183 9.98 32.24 2.23
C ALA A 183 9.74 33.46 3.13
N PRO A 184 8.48 33.94 3.25
CA PRO A 184 7.98 34.54 4.47
C PRO A 184 7.59 33.45 5.47
N GLU A 185 8.34 33.42 6.58
CA GLU A 185 8.00 33.00 7.95
C GLU A 185 7.33 31.62 8.20
N GLY A 186 8.11 30.72 8.82
CA GLY A 186 7.60 29.75 9.81
C GLY A 186 7.58 28.29 9.36
N GLU A 187 6.67 27.93 8.47
CA GLU A 187 6.37 26.52 8.13
C GLU A 187 7.38 25.93 7.13
N TYR A 188 7.79 26.72 6.14
CA TYR A 188 8.87 26.39 5.21
C TYR A 188 10.17 25.99 5.91
N LEU A 189 10.50 26.65 7.03
CA LEU A 189 11.70 26.36 7.78
C LEU A 189 11.66 24.93 8.36
N ASP A 190 10.51 24.43 8.80
CA ASP A 190 10.41 23.05 9.30
C ASP A 190 10.57 22.02 8.18
N VAL A 191 10.00 22.30 7.00
CA VAL A 191 10.19 21.45 5.80
C VAL A 191 11.66 21.45 5.36
N CYS A 192 12.33 22.60 5.35
CA CYS A 192 13.76 22.70 5.08
C CYS A 192 14.62 21.98 6.12
N LEU A 193 14.29 22.10 7.42
CA LEU A 193 15.01 21.41 8.49
C LEU A 193 14.80 19.89 8.41
N ARG A 194 13.61 19.42 8.02
CA ARG A 194 13.35 18.00 7.73
C ARG A 194 14.17 17.53 6.52
N ALA A 195 14.16 18.28 5.43
CA ALA A 195 14.97 17.97 4.24
C ALA A 195 16.47 17.93 4.57
N GLN A 196 16.96 18.88 5.38
CA GLN A 196 18.34 18.92 5.85
C GLN A 196 18.69 17.71 6.71
N ARG A 197 17.81 17.29 7.63
CA ARG A 197 17.99 16.06 8.43
C ARG A 197 18.11 14.82 7.56
N ILE A 198 17.24 14.70 6.55
CA ILE A 198 17.28 13.61 5.56
C ILE A 198 18.62 13.61 4.81
N PHE A 199 19.08 14.78 4.35
CA PHE A 199 20.35 14.93 3.65
C PHE A 199 21.55 14.55 4.52
N THR A 200 21.58 14.99 5.79
CA THR A 200 22.64 14.61 6.74
C THR A 200 22.66 13.10 6.95
N LYS A 201 21.50 12.48 7.15
CA LYS A 201 21.35 11.03 7.35
C LYS A 201 21.81 10.25 6.11
N LEU A 202 21.52 10.73 4.89
CA LEU A 202 22.07 10.17 3.65
C LEU A 202 23.59 10.27 3.55
N SER A 203 24.14 11.42 3.93
CA SER A 203 25.59 11.66 3.96
C SER A 203 26.30 10.74 4.95
N GLU A 204 25.68 10.46 6.10
CA GLU A 204 26.19 9.51 7.10
C GLU A 204 26.14 8.06 6.61
N MET A 205 25.06 7.67 5.92
CA MET A 205 24.95 6.36 5.27
C MET A 205 26.01 6.15 4.18
N LYS A 206 26.32 7.20 3.39
CA LYS A 206 27.37 7.17 2.36
C LYS A 206 28.78 7.19 2.96
N SER A 207 29.03 8.01 3.97
CA SER A 207 30.38 8.25 4.54
C SER A 207 30.91 7.12 5.42
N GLY A 208 30.13 6.07 5.64
CA GLY A 208 30.60 4.92 6.38
C GLY A 208 30.31 4.95 7.88
N LYS A 209 29.83 6.09 8.40
CA LYS A 209 29.58 6.35 9.83
C LYS A 209 28.38 5.60 10.39
N PHE A 210 27.43 5.26 9.52
CA PHE A 210 26.27 4.44 9.86
C PHE A 210 26.68 2.96 9.97
N GLU A 211 26.31 2.26 11.03
CA GLU A 211 26.75 0.88 11.23
C GLU A 211 26.33 0.00 10.03
N ARG A 212 27.19 -0.97 9.67
CA ARG A 212 26.88 -1.91 8.56
C ARG A 212 25.57 -2.68 8.80
N ARG A 213 25.19 -2.84 10.07
CA ARG A 213 23.92 -3.45 10.49
C ARG A 213 22.75 -2.54 10.14
N ASP A 214 22.80 -1.27 10.53
CA ASP A 214 21.74 -0.28 10.28
C ASP A 214 21.55 0.01 8.79
N ARG A 215 22.63 -0.03 8.00
CA ARG A 215 22.53 0.10 6.54
C ARG A 215 21.80 -1.05 5.89
N ARG A 216 21.75 -2.23 6.50
CA ARG A 216 21.01 -3.40 6.00
C ARG A 216 19.66 -3.57 6.71
N ASP A 217 19.38 -2.74 7.71
CA ASP A 217 18.16 -2.80 8.48
C ASP A 217 16.99 -2.25 7.65
N PHE A 218 16.07 -3.17 7.36
CA PHE A 218 14.78 -2.93 6.70
C PHE A 218 14.05 -1.72 7.32
N ASN A 219 13.91 -1.71 8.64
CA ASN A 219 13.11 -0.70 9.33
C ASN A 219 13.75 0.68 9.23
N VAL A 220 15.09 0.77 9.30
CA VAL A 220 15.80 2.04 9.19
C VAL A 220 15.67 2.65 7.80
N ARG A 221 15.73 1.82 6.75
CA ARG A 221 15.52 2.29 5.35
C ARG A 221 14.06 2.68 5.10
N ARG A 222 13.11 1.90 5.63
CA ARG A 222 11.67 2.19 5.52
C ARG A 222 11.32 3.50 6.22
N ASP A 223 11.79 3.69 7.44
CA ASP A 223 11.51 4.89 8.24
C ASP A 223 12.16 6.13 7.57
N PHE A 224 13.35 5.97 6.99
CA PHE A 224 13.98 6.99 6.16
C PHE A 224 13.16 7.31 4.89
N LEU A 225 12.63 6.31 4.20
CA LEU A 225 11.80 6.51 3.01
C LEU A 225 10.48 7.22 3.35
N ASN A 226 9.84 6.86 4.46
CA ASN A 226 8.64 7.54 4.94
C ASN A 226 8.93 9.01 5.28
N GLU A 227 10.11 9.32 5.84
CA GLU A 227 10.57 10.69 6.13
C GLU A 227 10.71 11.51 4.83
N VAL A 228 11.26 10.90 3.76
CA VAL A 228 11.37 11.51 2.43
C VAL A 228 10.01 11.76 1.78
N LEU A 229 9.10 10.78 1.84
CA LEU A 229 7.75 10.91 1.29
C LEU A 229 6.93 11.99 2.01
N GLN A 230 7.08 12.10 3.34
CA GLN A 230 6.44 13.14 4.12
C GLN A 230 6.94 14.54 3.72
N VAL A 231 8.26 14.73 3.58
CA VAL A 231 8.82 16.03 3.13
C VAL A 231 8.34 16.38 1.72
N ARG A 232 8.27 15.40 0.80
CA ARG A 232 7.71 15.63 -0.53
C ARG A 232 6.26 16.10 -0.46
N ARG A 233 5.43 15.48 0.39
CA ARG A 233 4.03 15.89 0.57
C ARG A 233 3.93 17.30 1.15
N ASP A 234 4.72 17.60 2.18
CA ASP A 234 4.69 18.91 2.84
C ASP A 234 5.04 20.01 1.83
N VAL A 235 6.04 19.78 0.97
CA VAL A 235 6.38 20.69 -0.15
C VAL A 235 5.22 20.81 -1.15
N VAL A 236 4.62 19.71 -1.60
CA VAL A 236 3.50 19.76 -2.56
C VAL A 236 2.30 20.53 -1.99
N ASN A 237 1.99 20.32 -0.72
CA ASN A 237 0.86 20.94 -0.04
C ASN A 237 1.09 22.42 0.30
N GLU A 238 2.26 22.79 0.83
CA GLU A 238 2.60 24.18 1.16
C GLU A 238 2.68 25.06 -0.09
N PHE A 239 3.17 24.50 -1.20
CA PHE A 239 3.39 25.25 -2.43
C PHE A 239 2.26 25.12 -3.46
N ARG A 240 1.17 24.41 -3.14
CA ARG A 240 0.00 24.17 -4.02
C ARG A 240 0.37 23.75 -5.45
N LEU A 241 1.35 22.86 -5.57
CA LEU A 241 1.74 22.23 -6.85
C LEU A 241 0.92 20.97 -7.12
#